data_AF-A0A349SIA4-F1
#
_entry.id   AF-A0A349SIA4-F1
#
_cell.length_a   1.000
_cell.length_b   1.000
_cell.length_c   1.000
_cell.angle_alpha   90.00
_cell.angle_beta   90.00
_cell.angle_gamma   90.00
#
_symmetry.space_group_name_H-M   'P 1'
#
loop_
_entity.id
_entity.type
_entity.pdbx_description
1 polymer ?
#
loop_
_entity_poly.entity_id
_entity_poly.type
_entity_poly.pdbx_seq_one_letter_code
_entity_poly.pdbx_strand_id
1 'polypeptide(L)' 'MITKHKDILAWRRKIGVVVPATNTIVEPEFHQMAPAGITNHTSRFELSNMALNSDADFLRLVEEIKENLDGAMDG' A
#
# COMPACT_ATOMS: atom_id res chain seq x y z
N MET A 1 -24.16 -6.62 17.25
CA MET A 1 -24.03 -6.66 15.77
C MET A 1 -23.70 -5.25 15.30
N ILE A 2 -22.55 -5.03 14.67
CA ILE A 2 -22.21 -3.72 14.09
C ILE A 2 -22.94 -3.63 12.75
N THR A 3 -23.91 -2.74 12.64
CA THR A 3 -24.58 -2.43 11.37
C THR A 3 -23.59 -1.66 10.51
N LYS A 4 -22.97 -2.32 9.53
CA LYS A 4 -22.04 -1.66 8.61
C LYS A 4 -22.85 -0.68 7.75
N HIS A 5 -22.64 0.63 7.94
CA HIS A 5 -23.25 1.65 7.07
C HIS A 5 -22.95 1.33 5.61
N LYS A 6 -23.95 1.51 4.73
CA LYS A 6 -23.79 1.29 3.29
C LYS A 6 -22.73 2.26 2.78
N ASP A 7 -21.57 1.72 2.41
CA ASP A 7 -20.50 2.50 1.82
C ASP A 7 -20.96 3.01 0.45
N ILE A 8 -20.98 4.33 0.28
CA ILE A 8 -21.55 4.96 -0.92
C ILE A 8 -20.58 4.82 -2.10
N LEU A 9 -19.26 4.86 -1.84
CA LEU A 9 -18.23 4.83 -2.87
C LEU A 9 -17.62 3.43 -3.05
N ALA A 10 -17.47 2.68 -1.96
CA ALA A 10 -16.82 1.36 -1.93
C ALA A 10 -17.81 0.20 -1.74
N TRP A 11 -19.03 0.32 -2.29
CA TRP A 11 -20.09 -0.67 -2.10
C TRP A 11 -19.75 -2.07 -2.64
N ARG A 12 -18.79 -2.20 -3.57
CA ARG A 12 -18.28 -3.50 -4.04
C ARG A 12 -17.06 -3.94 -3.23
N ARG A 13 -16.05 -3.07 -3.08
CA ARG A 13 -14.80 -3.43 -2.41
C ARG A 13 -13.95 -2.21 -2.02
N LYS A 14 -13.17 -2.37 -0.95
CA LYS A 14 -12.03 -1.52 -0.62
C LYS A 14 -10.74 -2.32 -0.87
N ILE A 15 -9.77 -1.71 -1.54
CA ILE A 15 -8.46 -2.30 -1.80
C ILE A 15 -7.44 -1.48 -1.01
N GLY A 16 -6.71 -2.14 -0.10
CA GLY A 16 -5.55 -1.55 0.55
C GLY A 16 -4.32 -1.74 -0.34
N VAL A 17 -3.55 -0.67 -0.54
CA VAL A 17 -2.34 -0.69 -1.36
C VAL A 17 -1.21 -0.10 -0.53
N VAL A 18 -0.18 -0.90 -0.27
CA VAL A 18 0.98 -0.43 0.50
C VAL A 18 2.16 -0.26 -0.45
N VAL A 19 2.72 0.94 -0.50
CA VAL A 19 3.78 1.31 -1.46
C VAL A 19 4.91 2.08 -0.77
N PRO A 20 6.13 2.11 -1.32
CA PRO A 20 7.18 2.97 -0.81
C PRO A 20 6.77 4.45 -0.85
N ALA A 21 7.25 5.26 0.09
CA ALA A 21 6.99 6.70 0.15
C ALA A 21 7.33 7.42 -1.17
N THR A 22 8.39 6.97 -1.85
CA THR A 22 8.86 7.51 -3.13
C THR A 22 8.05 7.07 -4.36
N ASN A 23 7.09 6.14 -4.21
CA ASN A 23 6.27 5.69 -5.34
C ASN A 23 5.25 6.77 -5.74
N THR A 24 5.29 7.19 -6.99
CA THR A 24 4.41 8.24 -7.53
C THR A 24 3.41 7.73 -8.58
N ILE A 25 3.47 6.45 -8.96
CA ILE A 25 2.74 5.88 -10.11
C ILE A 25 1.54 5.03 -9.67
N VAL A 26 1.71 4.20 -8.63
CA VAL A 26 0.71 3.20 -8.27
C VAL A 26 -0.60 3.85 -7.86
N GLU A 27 -0.56 4.91 -7.06
CA GLU A 27 -1.76 5.61 -6.59
C GLU A 27 -2.61 6.20 -7.73
N PRO A 28 -2.06 7.01 -8.67
CA PRO A 28 -2.85 7.53 -9.77
C PRO A 28 -3.35 6.43 -10.72
N GLU A 29 -2.55 5.40 -11.02
CA GLU A 29 -2.97 4.32 -11.90
C GLU A 29 -4.08 3.46 -11.28
N PHE A 30 -3.95 3.08 -10.00
CA PHE A 30 -4.99 2.33 -9.31
C PHE A 30 -6.29 3.13 -9.27
N HIS A 31 -6.21 4.44 -9.03
CA HIS A 31 -7.37 5.32 -9.06
C HIS A 31 -8.04 5.34 -10.45
N GLN A 32 -7.26 5.46 -11.53
CA GLN A 32 -7.77 5.45 -12.91
C GLN A 32 -8.37 4.10 -13.32
N MET A 33 -7.80 2.99 -12.82
CA MET A 33 -8.25 1.65 -13.13
C MET A 33 -9.45 1.18 -12.29
N ALA A 34 -9.83 1.93 -11.25
CA ALA A 34 -10.86 1.51 -10.29
C ALA A 34 -12.23 1.33 -10.96
N PRO A 35 -12.81 0.11 -10.98
CA PRO A 35 -14.17 -0.09 -11.44
C PRO A 35 -15.17 0.60 -10.50
N ALA A 36 -16.34 0.98 -11.04
CA ALA A 36 -17.40 1.62 -10.25
C ALA A 36 -17.75 0.79 -9.00
N GLY A 37 -17.72 1.43 -7.83
CA GLY A 37 -17.99 0.81 -6.53
C GLY A 37 -16.77 0.24 -5.81
N ILE A 38 -15.57 0.43 -6.35
CA ILE A 38 -14.30 0.04 -5.73
C ILE A 38 -13.49 1.29 -5.38
N THR A 39 -12.96 1.35 -4.16
CA THR A 39 -12.03 2.40 -3.73
C THR A 39 -10.68 1.80 -3.37
N ASN A 40 -9.61 2.55 -3.66
CA ASN A 40 -8.25 2.21 -3.26
C ASN A 40 -7.83 3.09 -2.08
N HIS A 41 -7.15 2.51 -1.11
CA HIS A 41 -6.63 3.16 0.08
C HIS A 41 -5.14 2.90 0.15
N THR A 42 -4.35 3.94 -0.15
CA THR A 42 -2.90 3.83 -0.22
C THR A 42 -2.29 4.19 1.12
N SER A 43 -1.42 3.31 1.64
CA SER A 43 -0.51 3.61 2.75
C SER A 43 0.94 3.55 2.27
N ARG A 44 1.81 4.27 2.96
CA ARG A 44 3.21 4.47 2.56
C ARG A 44 4.14 4.01 3.67
N PHE A 45 5.22 3.31 3.28
CA PHE A 45 6.32 2.98 4.17
C PHE A 45 7.61 3.66 3.70
N GLU A 46 8.46 4.02 4.66
CA GLU A 46 9.80 4.53 4.37
C GLU A 46 10.72 3.38 3.98
N LEU A 47 11.59 3.65 3.01
CA LEU A 47 12.58 2.69 2.54
C LEU A 47 13.91 3.43 2.41
N SER A 48 14.94 2.94 3.10
CA SER A 48 16.28 3.51 3.01
C SER A 48 16.80 3.42 1.58
N ASN A 49 17.55 4.44 1.16
CA ASN A 49 18.23 4.43 -0.13
C ASN A 49 19.42 3.46 -0.09
N MET A 50 19.14 2.17 -0.17
CA MET A 50 20.11 1.08 -0.15
C MET A 50 20.51 0.71 -1.58
N ALA A 51 21.82 0.58 -1.83
CA ALA A 51 22.31 0.07 -3.09
C ALA A 51 22.09 -1.46 -3.14
N LEU A 52 21.33 -1.92 -4.14
CA LEU A 52 21.03 -3.34 -4.38
C LEU A 52 22.06 -3.94 -5.33
N ASN A 53 23.21 -4.38 -4.81
CA ASN A 53 24.31 -4.92 -5.61
C ASN A 53 24.48 -6.44 -5.46
N SER A 54 23.72 -7.07 -4.56
CA SER A 54 23.81 -8.49 -4.24
C SER A 54 22.49 -9.04 -3.68
N ASP A 55 22.36 -10.36 -3.68
CA ASP A 55 21.22 -11.06 -3.05
C ASP A 55 21.11 -10.74 -1.55
N ALA A 56 22.24 -10.55 -0.88
CA ALA A 56 22.27 -10.16 0.53
C ALA A 56 21.69 -8.74 0.74
N ASP A 57 21.92 -7.82 -0.19
CA ASP A 57 21.31 -6.48 -0.16
C ASP A 57 19.80 -6.56 -0.33
N PHE A 58 19.33 -7.43 -1.24
CA PHE A 58 17.91 -7.65 -1.45
C PHE A 58 17.23 -8.24 -0.22
N LEU A 59 17.84 -9.23 0.44
CA LEU A 59 17.29 -9.81 1.67
C LEU A 59 17.22 -8.79 2.82
N ARG A 60 18.22 -7.90 2.93
CA ARG A 60 18.18 -6.78 3.90
C ARG A 60 17.06 -5.80 3.60
N LEU A 61 16.87 -5.46 2.32
CA LEU A 61 15.75 -4.62 1.90
C LEU A 61 14.40 -5.25 2.27
N VAL A 62 14.23 -6.54 2.03
CA VAL A 62 13.00 -7.27 2.37
C VAL A 62 12.74 -7.23 3.88
N GLU A 63 13.78 -7.36 4.70
CA GLU A 63 13.62 -7.28 6.16
C GLU A 63 13.25 -5.87 6.61
N GLU A 64 13.90 -4.84 6.07
CA GLU A 64 13.55 -3.44 6.31
C GLU A 64 12.10 -3.13 5.90
N ILE A 65 11.64 -3.67 4.77
CA ILE A 65 10.24 -3.54 4.35
C ILE A 65 9.30 -4.13 5.41
N LYS A 66 9.58 -5.33 5.94
CA LYS A 66 8.71 -5.96 6.94
C LYS A 66 8.63 -5.14 8.23
N GLU A 67 9.76 -4.64 8.72
CA GLU A 67 9.81 -3.83 9.94
C GLU A 67 8.97 -2.54 9.80
N ASN A 68 8.97 -1.94 8.62
CA ASN A 68 8.24 -0.71 8.37
C ASN A 68 6.78 -0.94 7.94
N LEU A 69 6.42 -2.15 7.49
CA LEU A 69 5.09 -2.47 6.99
C LEU A 69 4.02 -2.40 8.09
N ASP A 70 4.35 -2.87 9.30
CA ASP A 70 3.43 -2.86 10.44
C ASP A 70 2.96 -1.43 10.75
N GLY A 71 3.88 -0.46 10.76
CA GLY A 71 3.55 0.95 10.96
C GLY A 71 2.69 1.56 9.84
N ALA A 72 2.81 1.06 8.60
CA ALA A 72 1.98 1.50 7.49
C ALA A 72 0.56 0.91 7.54
N MET A 73 0.38 -0.26 8.16
CA MET A 73 -0.92 -0.94 8.26
C MET A 73 -1.78 -0.47 9.43
N ASP A 74 -1.16 0.06 10.49
CA ASP A 74 -1.84 0.55 11.69
C ASP A 74 -2.40 1.99 11.57
N GLY A 75 -2.24 2.63 10.39
CA GLY A 75 -2.70 3.99 10.08
C GLY A 75 -4.18 4.16 9.76
#